data_AF-A0A1F3E3I0-F1
#
_entry.id   AF-A0A1F3E3I0-F1
#
_cell.length_a   1.000
_cell.length_b   1.000
_cell.length_c   1.000
_cell.angle_alpha   90.00
_cell.angle_beta   90.00
_cell.angle_gamma   90.00
#
_symmetry.space_group_name_H-M   'P 1'
#
loop_
_entity.id
_entity.type
_entity.pdbx_description
1 polymer ?
#
loop_
_entity_poly.entity_id
_entity_poly.type
_entity_poly.pdbx_seq_one_letter_code
_entity_poly.pdbx_strand_id
1 'polypeptide(L)'
;MIAIESKNKKQNFVCGLYETKKKAENAFQKIIKKEDFQITEHNNIQFPFFLIEKKNKFEYYQKKEEIQSYLEKIKVKKNVNEDYTYCTLYIIEKEFGTKNPENDSMGSIDHVHIDNELLKNIEGLVLDI
;
A
#
# COMPACT_ATOMS: atom_id res chain seq x y z
N MET A 1 12.04 -6.70 -3.65
CA MET A 1 11.70 -5.33 -3.19
C MET A 1 11.87 -5.25 -1.68
N ILE A 2 12.32 -4.11 -1.16
CA ILE A 2 12.48 -3.79 0.26
C ILE A 2 11.46 -2.71 0.61
N ALA A 3 10.57 -3.03 1.54
CA ALA A 3 9.63 -2.09 2.10
C ALA A 3 10.14 -1.55 3.43
N ILE A 4 10.03 -0.25 3.62
CA ILE A 4 10.29 0.41 4.89
C ILE A 4 8.97 0.98 5.38
N GLU A 5 8.44 0.37 6.43
CA GLU A 5 7.20 0.74 7.09
C GLU A 5 7.51 1.44 8.40
N SER A 6 6.66 2.38 8.79
CA SER A 6 6.71 3.01 10.09
C SER A 6 5.31 3.20 10.65
N LYS A 7 5.25 3.59 11.92
CA LYS A 7 4.02 3.90 12.62
C LYS A 7 4.15 5.24 13.31
N ASN A 8 3.08 6.00 13.32
CA ASN A 8 2.93 7.13 14.22
C ASN A 8 1.77 6.85 15.19
N LYS A 9 1.39 7.84 16.02
CA LYS A 9 0.30 7.68 16.99
C LYS A 9 -1.08 7.38 16.35
N LYS A 10 -1.22 7.57 15.04
CA LYS A 10 -2.50 7.50 14.31
C LYS A 10 -2.58 6.29 13.38
N GLN A 11 -1.50 5.97 12.66
CA GLN A 11 -1.52 4.95 11.61
C GLN A 11 -0.15 4.37 11.30
N ASN A 12 -0.15 3.25 10.58
CA ASN A 12 1.03 2.72 9.91
C ASN A 12 1.11 3.34 8.51
N PHE A 13 2.33 3.50 7.98
CA PHE A 13 2.56 4.06 6.65
C PHE A 13 3.85 3.51 6.04
N VAL A 14 3.90 3.44 4.72
CA VAL A 14 5.09 3.05 3.97
C VAL A 14 5.95 4.28 3.72
N CYS A 15 7.14 4.32 4.32
CA CYS A 15 8.11 5.40 4.19
C CYS A 15 8.89 5.34 2.88
N GLY A 16 9.05 4.13 2.32
CA GLY A 16 9.70 3.96 1.03
C GLY A 16 9.75 2.50 0.59
N LEU A 17 9.79 2.33 -0.73
CA LEU A 17 9.88 1.05 -1.42
C LEU A 17 11.11 1.10 -2.34
N TYR A 18 12.00 0.14 -2.19
CA TYR A 18 13.29 0.09 -2.89
C TYR A 18 13.50 -1.28 -3.55
N GLU A 19 14.17 -1.32 -4.68
CA GLU A 19 14.52 -2.56 -5.38
C GLU A 19 15.52 -3.39 -4.58
N THR A 20 16.47 -2.71 -3.92
CA THR A 20 17.60 -3.37 -3.25
C THR A 20 17.77 -2.89 -1.82
N LYS A 21 18.27 -3.79 -0.97
CA LYS A 21 18.65 -3.50 0.42
C LYS A 21 19.66 -2.37 0.51
N LYS A 22 20.65 -2.33 -0.38
CA LYS A 22 21.67 -1.27 -0.41
C LYS A 22 21.06 0.12 -0.64
N LYS A 23 20.09 0.25 -1.57
CA LYS A 23 19.39 1.52 -1.80
C LYS A 23 18.56 1.93 -0.58
N ALA A 24 17.82 0.99 0.00
CA ALA A 24 17.03 1.20 1.22
C ALA A 24 17.91 1.65 2.39
N GLU A 25 19.04 0.97 2.61
CA GLU A 25 20.03 1.34 3.63
C GLU A 25 20.60 2.73 3.38
N ASN A 26 21.05 3.05 2.16
CA ASN A 26 21.57 4.38 1.84
C ASN A 26 20.57 5.50 2.12
N ALA A 27 19.29 5.27 1.81
CA ALA A 27 18.23 6.25 2.07
C ALA A 27 17.96 6.43 3.57
N PHE A 28 18.08 5.36 4.38
CA PHE A 28 17.72 5.37 5.79
C PHE A 28 18.91 5.20 6.76
N GLN A 29 20.15 5.36 6.29
CA GLN A 29 21.39 5.19 7.06
C GLN A 29 21.40 5.93 8.42
N LYS A 30 20.71 7.08 8.51
CA LYS A 30 20.59 7.90 9.72
C LYS A 30 19.36 7.60 10.59
N ILE A 31 18.44 6.76 10.11
CA ILE A 31 17.09 6.54 10.64
C ILE A 31 16.92 5.13 11.24
N ILE A 32 17.74 4.16 10.81
CA ILE A 32 17.75 2.73 11.23
C ILE A 32 18.04 2.52 12.76
N LYS A 33 18.18 3.58 13.55
CA LYS A 33 18.32 3.51 15.02
C LYS A 33 17.04 3.81 15.80
N LYS A 34 15.92 4.12 15.13
CA LYS A 34 14.63 4.36 15.81
C LYS A 34 13.80 3.08 15.81
N GLU A 35 13.24 2.74 16.97
CA GLU A 35 12.42 1.53 17.21
C GLU A 35 11.10 1.50 16.42
N ASP A 36 10.74 2.61 15.77
CA ASP A 36 9.48 2.79 15.04
C ASP A 36 9.54 2.40 13.55
N PHE A 37 10.65 1.82 13.07
CA PHE A 37 10.80 1.38 11.68
C PHE A 37 10.85 -0.14 11.55
N GLN A 38 10.06 -0.66 10.61
CA GLN A 38 10.09 -2.05 10.21
C GLN A 38 10.58 -2.15 8.76
N ILE A 39 11.60 -2.97 8.54
CA ILE A 39 12.12 -3.27 7.21
C ILE A 39 11.64 -4.67 6.83
N THR A 40 10.88 -4.78 5.74
CA THR A 40 10.36 -6.05 5.22
C THR A 40 10.96 -6.31 3.84
N GLU A 41 11.45 -7.53 3.64
CA GLU A 41 11.99 -7.97 2.35
C GLU A 41 10.97 -8.86 1.62
N HIS A 42 10.65 -8.49 0.39
CA HIS A 42 9.73 -9.19 -0.49
C HIS A 42 10.50 -9.71 -1.72
N ASN A 43 10.79 -11.01 -1.73
CA ASN A 43 11.58 -11.64 -2.78
C ASN A 43 10.85 -11.77 -4.12
N ASN A 44 9.51 -11.81 -4.08
CA ASN A 44 8.67 -12.07 -5.26
C ASN A 44 7.91 -10.82 -5.75
N ILE A 45 8.25 -9.64 -5.22
CA ILE A 45 7.64 -8.37 -5.60
C ILE A 45 8.69 -7.50 -6.29
N GLN A 46 8.35 -7.04 -7.49
CA GLN A 46 9.14 -6.16 -8.35
C GLN A 46 8.24 -5.04 -8.88
N PHE A 47 8.82 -3.89 -9.18
CA PHE A 47 8.08 -2.80 -9.82
C PHE A 47 7.76 -3.15 -11.29
N PRO A 48 6.57 -2.80 -11.81
CA PRO A 48 5.43 -2.24 -11.09
C PRO A 48 4.68 -3.31 -10.28
N PHE A 49 4.03 -2.91 -9.17
CA PHE A 49 3.18 -3.79 -8.36
C PHE A 49 2.04 -3.03 -7.66
N PHE A 50 1.16 -3.76 -6.99
CA PHE A 50 0.02 -3.20 -6.26
C PHE A 50 0.21 -3.34 -4.75
N LEU A 51 -0.21 -2.32 -4.02
CA LEU A 51 -0.20 -2.30 -2.56
C LEU A 51 -1.61 -2.04 -2.05
N ILE A 52 -2.12 -2.91 -1.18
CA ILE A 52 -3.39 -2.70 -0.48
C ILE A 52 -3.09 -2.28 0.95
N GLU A 53 -3.66 -1.16 1.36
CA GLU A 53 -3.71 -0.72 2.75
C GLU A 53 -5.09 -1.02 3.35
N LYS A 54 -5.10 -1.80 4.43
CA LYS A 54 -6.33 -2.10 5.18
C LYS A 54 -6.04 -2.19 6.67
N LYS A 55 -6.80 -1.40 7.46
CA LYS A 55 -6.73 -1.44 8.94
C LYS A 55 -5.29 -1.38 9.46
N ASN A 56 -4.48 -0.44 8.95
CA ASN A 56 -3.07 -0.27 9.29
C ASN A 56 -2.17 -1.47 8.92
N LYS A 57 -2.55 -2.26 7.92
CA LYS A 57 -1.71 -3.33 7.36
C LYS A 57 -1.53 -3.12 5.87
N PHE A 58 -0.35 -3.51 5.40
CA PHE A 58 0.04 -3.47 4.00
C PHE A 58 0.12 -4.89 3.44
N GLU A 59 -0.54 -5.10 2.31
CA GLU A 59 -0.48 -6.34 1.55
C GLU A 59 0.03 -6.01 0.13
N TYR A 60 1.02 -6.77 -0.33
CA TYR A 60 1.76 -6.50 -1.56
C TYR A 60 1.45 -7.58 -2.60
N TYR A 61 1.07 -7.16 -3.80
CA TYR A 61 0.59 -8.05 -4.86
C TYR A 61 1.31 -7.75 -6.17
N GLN A 62 1.82 -8.80 -6.83
CA GLN A 62 2.50 -8.65 -8.11
C GLN A 62 1.51 -8.61 -9.26
N LYS A 63 0.43 -9.38 -9.14
CA LYS A 63 -0.48 -9.66 -10.25
C LYS A 63 -1.83 -8.99 -10.03
N LYS A 64 -2.39 -8.47 -11.11
CA LYS A 64 -3.70 -7.82 -11.11
C LYS A 64 -4.82 -8.80 -10.72
N GLU A 65 -4.72 -10.07 -11.10
CA GLU A 65 -5.74 -11.08 -10.78
C GLU A 65 -5.85 -11.34 -9.26
N GLU A 66 -4.76 -11.15 -8.52
CA GLU A 66 -4.76 -11.25 -7.06
C GLU A 66 -5.53 -10.10 -6.41
N ILE A 67 -5.41 -8.89 -6.98
CA ILE A 67 -6.18 -7.72 -6.58
C ILE A 67 -7.66 -7.93 -6.88
N GLN A 68 -8.00 -8.39 -8.08
CA GLN A 68 -9.39 -8.70 -8.42
C GLN A 68 -9.98 -9.73 -7.44
N SER A 69 -9.25 -10.82 -7.20
CA SER A 69 -9.65 -11.87 -6.24
C SER A 69 -9.79 -11.34 -4.82
N TYR A 70 -9.02 -10.32 -4.44
CA TYR A 70 -9.13 -9.65 -3.15
C TYR A 70 -10.42 -8.81 -3.08
N LEU A 71 -10.68 -8.00 -4.10
CA LEU A 71 -11.83 -7.11 -4.17
C LEU A 71 -13.15 -7.89 -4.17
N GLU A 72 -13.24 -9.00 -4.91
CA GLU A 72 -14.41 -9.88 -4.95
C GLU A 72 -14.75 -10.51 -3.58
N LYS A 73 -13.78 -10.61 -2.66
CA LYS A 73 -13.99 -11.14 -1.31
C LYS A 73 -14.50 -10.07 -0.33
N ILE A 74 -14.54 -8.80 -0.73
CA ILE A 74 -15.01 -7.72 0.13
C ILE A 74 -16.52 -7.83 0.28
N LYS A 75 -16.98 -8.08 1.52
CA LYS A 75 -18.41 -8.09 1.83
C LYS A 75 -18.91 -6.67 2.00
N VAL A 76 -19.70 -6.20 1.02
CA VAL A 76 -20.36 -4.88 1.06
C VAL A 76 -21.28 -4.81 2.28
N LYS A 77 -21.06 -3.79 3.12
CA LYS A 77 -21.87 -3.52 4.30
C LYS A 77 -22.99 -2.56 3.93
N LYS A 78 -24.24 -2.97 4.18
CA LYS A 78 -25.44 -2.19 3.80
C LYS A 78 -25.68 -0.92 4.64
N ASN A 79 -25.00 -0.78 5.79
CA ASN A 79 -25.25 0.29 6.77
C ASN A 79 -23.97 1.02 7.20
N VAL A 80 -23.01 1.20 6.29
CA VAL A 80 -21.85 2.07 6.54
C VAL A 80 -22.11 3.44 5.91
N ASN A 81 -21.52 4.48 6.51
CA ASN A 81 -21.57 5.83 5.93
C ASN A 81 -21.02 5.81 4.49
N GLU A 82 -21.44 6.78 3.68
CA GLU A 82 -20.99 6.96 2.29
C GLU A 82 -19.45 7.09 2.22
N ASP A 83 -18.83 7.68 3.25
CA ASP A 83 -17.37 7.85 3.37
C ASP A 83 -16.62 6.57 3.82
N TYR A 84 -17.26 5.40 3.87
CA TYR A 84 -16.61 4.19 4.36
C TYR A 84 -15.67 3.58 3.31
N THR A 85 -14.36 3.68 3.57
CA THR A 85 -13.32 3.00 2.79
C THR A 85 -13.02 1.61 3.37
N TYR A 86 -13.10 0.58 2.53
CA TYR A 86 -12.75 -0.80 2.88
C TYR A 86 -11.23 -1.00 2.93
N CYS A 87 -10.54 -0.42 1.95
CA CYS A 87 -9.09 -0.39 1.80
C CYS A 87 -8.70 0.67 0.77
N THR A 88 -7.41 1.04 0.76
CA THR A 88 -6.83 1.86 -0.29
C THR A 88 -5.94 1.00 -1.16
N LEU A 89 -6.12 1.06 -2.49
CA LEU A 89 -5.26 0.41 -3.47
C LEU A 89 -4.29 1.44 -4.03
N TYR A 90 -3.00 1.17 -3.91
CA TYR A 90 -1.91 1.96 -4.48
C TYR A 90 -1.31 1.23 -5.67
N ILE A 91 -1.01 1.96 -6.74
CA ILE A 91 -0.30 1.46 -7.92
C ILE A 91 1.15 1.95 -7.83
N ILE A 92 2.07 1.01 -7.65
CA ILE A 92 3.48 1.32 -7.39
C ILE A 92 4.28 1.06 -8.66
N GLU A 93 4.48 2.12 -9.45
CA GLU A 93 5.20 2.04 -10.74
C GLU A 93 6.72 1.98 -10.58
N LYS A 94 7.26 2.56 -9.52
CA LYS A 94 8.71 2.71 -9.32
C LYS A 94 9.06 2.90 -7.85
N GLU A 95 10.36 2.85 -7.55
CA GLU A 95 10.90 3.20 -6.24
C GLU A 95 10.40 4.57 -5.78
N PHE A 96 10.06 4.66 -4.51
CA PHE A 96 9.82 5.94 -3.85
C PHE A 96 10.36 5.91 -2.43
N GLY A 97 10.60 7.10 -1.89
CA GLY A 97 11.01 7.24 -0.51
C GLY A 97 10.92 8.68 -0.06
N THR A 98 10.62 8.87 1.22
CA THR A 98 10.59 10.20 1.82
C THR A 98 11.95 10.60 2.39
N LYS A 99 12.27 11.89 2.30
CA LYS A 99 13.41 12.47 3.02
C LYS A 99 13.14 12.58 4.53
N ASN A 100 11.86 12.65 4.92
CA ASN A 100 11.45 12.67 6.32
C ASN A 100 10.60 11.44 6.63
N PRO A 101 11.18 10.40 7.22
CA PRO A 101 10.54 9.11 7.44
C PRO A 101 9.44 9.14 8.50
N GLU A 102 9.28 10.26 9.21
CA GLU A 102 8.19 10.47 10.16
C GLU A 102 6.90 11.00 9.49
N ASN A 103 7.00 11.39 8.22
CA ASN A 103 5.89 11.92 7.45
C ASN A 103 5.30 10.85 6.55
N ASP A 104 3.98 10.70 6.64
CA ASP A 104 3.22 9.93 5.66
C ASP A 104 3.41 10.54 4.27
N SER A 105 3.93 9.72 3.36
CA SER A 105 4.26 10.09 1.99
C SER A 105 3.42 9.31 0.99
N MET A 106 2.52 8.44 1.47
CA MET A 106 1.69 7.58 0.64
C MET A 106 0.68 8.39 -0.17
N GLY A 107 0.26 9.56 0.32
CA GLY A 107 -0.63 10.47 -0.41
C GLY A 107 -0.05 11.03 -1.72
N SER A 108 1.24 10.83 -1.99
CA SER A 108 1.87 11.22 -3.27
C SER A 108 1.90 10.10 -4.32
N ILE A 109 1.48 8.90 -3.93
CA ILE A 109 1.43 7.71 -4.78
C ILE A 109 0.05 7.67 -5.44
N ASP A 110 -0.03 7.22 -6.69
CA ASP A 110 -1.32 6.99 -7.34
C ASP A 110 -2.11 5.93 -6.59
N HIS A 111 -3.31 6.30 -6.15
CA HIS A 111 -4.15 5.45 -5.33
C HIS A 111 -5.64 5.63 -5.59
N VAL A 112 -6.39 4.59 -5.24
CA VAL A 112 -7.84 4.55 -5.33
C VAL A 112 -8.40 4.07 -3.99
N HIS A 113 -9.33 4.82 -3.43
CA HIS A 113 -10.09 4.37 -2.26
C HIS A 113 -11.14 3.35 -2.72
N ILE A 114 -11.10 2.16 -2.14
CA ILE A 114 -12.10 1.14 -2.40
C ILE A 114 -13.25 1.36 -1.42
N ASP A 115 -14.32 1.97 -1.89
CA ASP A 115 -15.54 2.25 -1.14
C ASP A 115 -16.75 1.51 -1.73
N ASN A 116 -17.95 1.80 -1.23
CA ASN A 116 -19.18 1.20 -1.73
C ASN A 116 -19.50 1.58 -3.18
N GLU A 117 -19.16 2.79 -3.62
CA GLU A 117 -19.46 3.24 -4.99
C GLU A 117 -18.58 2.49 -5.99
N LEU A 118 -17.28 2.39 -5.70
CA LEU A 118 -16.35 1.65 -6.53
C LEU A 118 -16.73 0.17 -6.63
N LEU A 119 -17.07 -0.47 -5.49
CA LEU A 119 -17.43 -1.89 -5.48
C LEU A 119 -18.72 -2.19 -6.26
N LYS A 120 -19.73 -1.29 -6.20
CA LYS A 120 -20.95 -1.42 -7.02
C LYS A 120 -20.65 -1.41 -8.52
N ASN A 121 -19.65 -0.64 -8.94
CA ASN A 121 -19.23 -0.58 -10.34
C ASN A 121 -18.47 -1.86 -10.75
N ILE A 122 -17.70 -2.46 -9.84
CA ILE A 122 -16.94 -3.70 -10.10
C ILE A 122 -17.85 -4.93 -10.16
N GLU A 123 -18.91 -5.01 -9.34
CA GLU A 123 -19.90 -6.11 -9.41
C GLU A 123 -20.63 -6.19 -10.77
N GLY A 124 -20.53 -5.17 -11.63
CA GLY A 124 -21.07 -5.14 -12.99
C GLY A 124 -20.05 -5.16 -14.13
N LEU A 125 -18.74 -5.09 -13.85
CA LEU A 125 -17.68 -4.98 -14.86
C LEU A 125 -16.62 -6.05 -14.66
N VAL A 126 -16.47 -6.93 -15.66
CA VAL A 126 -15.21 -7.62 -15.91
C VAL A 126 -14.16 -6.52 -16.10
N LEU A 127 -13.16 -6.49 -15.22
CA LEU A 127 -12.11 -5.47 -15.21
C LEU A 127 -11.22 -5.59 -16.47
N ASP A 128 -11.61 -4.90 -17.55
CA ASP A 128 -10.69 -4.55 -18.63
C ASP A 128 -9.73 -3.46 -18.11
N ILE A 129 -8.66 -3.91 -17.46
CA ILE A 129 -7.43 -3.12 -17.15
C ILE A 129 -6.28 -3.78 -17.90
#